data_AF-A0A6G3XEF4-F1
#
_entry.id   AF-A0A6G3XEF4-F1
#
_cell.length_a   1.000
_cell.length_b   1.000
_cell.length_c   1.000
_cell.angle_alpha   90.00
_cell.angle_beta   90.00
_cell.angle_gamma   90.00
#
_symmetry.space_group_name_H-M   'P 1'
#
loop_
_entity.id
_entity.type
_entity.pdbx_description
1 polymer ?
#
loop_
_entity_poly.entity_id
_entity_poly.type
_entity_poly.pdbx_seq_one_letter_code
_entity_poly.pdbx_strand_id
1 'polypeptide(L)'
;PAFEIIKTKPDARIVSSVFFMCLADKVLVYGDCAVNPDPNAEQLADIAVQSAVTAARFGVEPRIAMLSYSTGTSGSGADVDKVREATERV
;
A
#
# COMPACT_ATOMS: atom_id res chain seq x y z
N PRO A 1 -18.04 -1.35 -14.71
CA PRO A 1 -17.58 -1.01 -16.08
C PRO A 1 -16.06 -1.19 -16.31
N ALA A 2 -15.18 -0.47 -15.58
CA ALA A 2 -13.73 -0.57 -15.81
C ALA A 2 -13.15 -1.95 -15.43
N PHE A 3 -13.57 -2.51 -14.30
CA PHE A 3 -13.12 -3.84 -13.84
C PHE A 3 -13.66 -5.01 -14.67
N GLU A 4 -14.77 -4.84 -15.37
CA GLU A 4 -15.34 -5.88 -16.22
C GLU A 4 -14.62 -5.95 -17.58
N ILE A 5 -14.21 -4.78 -18.10
CA ILE A 5 -13.66 -4.64 -19.46
C ILE A 5 -12.13 -4.65 -19.45
N ILE A 6 -11.50 -3.78 -18.65
CA ILE A 6 -10.04 -3.55 -18.68
C ILE A 6 -9.32 -4.49 -17.73
N LYS A 7 -9.92 -4.76 -16.54
CA LYS A 7 -9.36 -5.63 -15.49
C LYS A 7 -8.03 -5.12 -14.91
N THR A 8 -7.39 -5.91 -14.06
CA THR A 8 -6.07 -5.64 -13.49
C THR A 8 -4.96 -6.16 -14.40
N LYS A 9 -3.73 -5.69 -14.17
CA LYS A 9 -2.55 -6.30 -14.78
C LYS A 9 -2.27 -7.67 -14.16
N PRO A 10 -1.53 -8.57 -14.84
CA PRO A 10 -1.25 -9.92 -14.32
C PRO A 10 -0.49 -9.94 -12.99
N ASP A 11 0.33 -8.92 -12.76
CA ASP A 11 1.14 -8.71 -11.54
C ASP A 11 0.39 -7.95 -10.44
N ALA A 12 -0.86 -7.52 -10.68
CA ALA A 12 -1.70 -6.80 -9.74
C ALA A 12 -2.89 -7.67 -9.31
N ARG A 13 -2.97 -8.00 -8.02
CA ARG A 13 -4.07 -8.81 -7.46
C ARG A 13 -5.33 -7.98 -7.30
N ILE A 14 -5.17 -6.74 -6.87
CA ILE A 14 -6.27 -5.79 -6.64
C ILE A 14 -5.98 -4.43 -7.27
N VAL A 15 -7.03 -3.65 -7.48
CA VAL A 15 -6.90 -2.22 -7.77
C VAL A 15 -6.87 -1.45 -6.46
N SER A 16 -5.92 -0.54 -6.37
CA SER A 16 -5.70 0.32 -5.22
C SER A 16 -5.72 1.80 -5.64
N SER A 17 -6.07 2.67 -4.70
CA SER A 17 -5.88 4.12 -4.89
C SER A 17 -4.51 4.57 -4.38
N VAL A 18 -4.04 5.72 -4.84
CA VAL A 18 -2.89 6.41 -4.24
C VAL A 18 -3.18 7.89 -4.12
N PHE A 19 -2.76 8.50 -3.02
CA PHE A 19 -2.82 9.94 -2.82
C PHE A 19 -1.41 10.50 -2.68
N PHE A 20 -1.10 11.54 -3.46
CA PHE A 20 0.11 12.33 -3.29
C PHE A 20 -0.16 13.43 -2.27
N MET A 21 0.54 13.37 -1.14
CA MET A 21 0.49 14.38 -0.09
C MET A 21 1.68 15.31 -0.30
N CYS A 22 1.43 16.49 -0.88
CA CYS A 22 2.46 17.51 -1.12
C CYS A 22 2.59 18.42 0.11
N LEU A 23 3.55 18.13 0.98
CA LEU A 23 3.89 18.98 2.12
C LEU A 23 4.90 20.06 1.68
N ALA A 24 5.19 21.01 2.57
CA ALA A 24 6.09 22.12 2.28
C ALA A 24 7.52 21.69 1.88
N ASP A 25 8.01 20.58 2.45
CA ASP A 25 9.39 20.11 2.32
C ASP A 25 9.52 18.73 1.65
N LYS A 26 8.41 18.02 1.43
CA LYS A 26 8.42 16.64 0.90
C LYS A 26 7.09 16.23 0.30
N VAL A 27 7.14 15.19 -0.53
CA VAL A 27 5.95 14.51 -1.05
C VAL A 27 5.87 13.12 -0.41
N LEU A 28 4.73 12.80 0.19
CA LEU A 28 4.42 11.44 0.65
C LEU A 28 3.40 10.80 -0.28
N VAL A 29 3.43 9.47 -0.38
CA VAL A 29 2.43 8.71 -1.12
C VAL A 29 1.67 7.84 -0.13
N TYR A 30 0.36 8.04 -0.04
CA TYR A 30 -0.51 7.25 0.81
C TYR A 30 -1.16 6.16 -0.04
N GLY A 31 -0.86 4.91 0.33
CA GLY A 31 -1.38 3.71 -0.31
C GLY A 31 -2.81 3.43 0.13
N ASP A 32 -3.69 3.40 -0.85
CA ASP A 32 -5.10 3.02 -0.80
C ASP A 32 -5.97 3.57 0.34
N CYS A 33 -6.40 4.82 0.18
CA CYS A 33 -7.31 5.49 1.12
C CYS A 33 -8.76 5.56 0.64
N ALA A 34 -9.11 4.92 -0.48
CA ALA A 34 -10.42 5.08 -1.11
C ALA A 34 -11.07 3.78 -1.62
N VAL A 35 -10.32 2.71 -1.89
CA VAL A 35 -10.88 1.54 -2.62
C VAL A 35 -11.10 0.35 -1.71
N ASN A 36 -10.08 -0.13 -0.98
CA ASN A 36 -10.18 -1.37 -0.19
C ASN A 36 -10.32 -1.06 1.32
N PRO A 37 -11.49 -1.31 1.95
CA PRO A 37 -11.72 -0.93 3.36
C PRO A 37 -10.93 -1.73 4.40
N ASP A 38 -10.77 -3.04 4.20
CA ASP A 38 -10.02 -3.93 5.10
C ASP A 38 -9.19 -4.94 4.28
N PRO A 39 -8.06 -4.50 3.70
CA PRO A 39 -7.19 -5.37 2.94
C PRO A 39 -6.51 -6.40 3.84
N ASN A 40 -6.41 -7.64 3.36
CA ASN A 40 -5.62 -8.68 4.00
C ASN A 40 -4.10 -8.46 3.80
N ALA A 41 -3.25 -9.30 4.39
CA ALA A 41 -1.80 -9.14 4.34
C ALA A 41 -1.22 -9.16 2.91
N GLU A 42 -1.70 -10.06 2.04
CA GLU A 42 -1.27 -10.12 0.63
C GLU A 42 -1.68 -8.86 -0.14
N GLN A 43 -2.91 -8.40 0.10
CA GLN A 43 -3.45 -7.20 -0.54
C GLN A 43 -2.70 -5.95 -0.07
N LEU A 44 -2.36 -5.84 1.22
CA LEU A 44 -1.54 -4.75 1.75
C LEU A 44 -0.15 -4.71 1.11
N ALA A 45 0.50 -5.86 0.94
CA ALA A 45 1.78 -5.94 0.24
C ALA A 45 1.66 -5.51 -1.23
N ASP A 46 0.62 -5.98 -1.94
CA ASP A 46 0.34 -5.58 -3.33
C ASP A 46 0.10 -4.05 -3.44
N ILE A 47 -0.70 -3.48 -2.53
CA ILE A 47 -0.92 -2.02 -2.44
C ILE A 47 0.40 -1.29 -2.26
N ALA A 48 1.27 -1.76 -1.36
CA ALA A 48 2.56 -1.13 -1.10
C ALA A 48 3.48 -1.13 -2.33
N VAL A 49 3.59 -2.26 -3.01
CA VAL A 49 4.40 -2.41 -4.23
C VAL A 49 3.85 -1.55 -5.37
N GLN A 50 2.53 -1.58 -5.61
CA GLN A 50 1.90 -0.75 -6.64
C GLN A 50 2.04 0.75 -6.35
N SER A 51 1.93 1.14 -5.08
CA SER A 51 2.12 2.52 -4.63
C SER A 51 3.56 2.99 -4.87
N ALA A 52 4.56 2.14 -4.58
CA ALA A 52 5.97 2.43 -4.86
C ALA A 52 6.26 2.57 -6.35
N VAL A 53 5.71 1.70 -7.20
CA VAL A 53 5.82 1.82 -8.67
C VAL A 53 5.21 3.14 -9.15
N THR A 54 4.07 3.54 -8.57
CA THR A 54 3.45 4.82 -8.90
C THR A 54 4.29 6.00 -8.41
N ALA A 55 4.80 5.98 -7.18
CA ALA A 55 5.70 7.00 -6.64
C ALA A 55 6.93 7.24 -7.54
N ALA A 56 7.60 6.15 -7.96
CA ALA A 56 8.78 6.22 -8.82
C ALA A 56 8.49 6.88 -10.18
N ARG A 57 7.31 6.65 -10.77
CA ARG A 57 6.89 7.30 -12.03
C ARG A 57 6.74 8.81 -11.93
N PHE A 58 6.50 9.32 -10.73
CA PHE A 58 6.42 10.75 -10.44
C PHE A 58 7.72 11.30 -9.85
N GLY A 59 8.82 10.53 -9.89
CA GLY A 59 10.14 10.97 -9.41
C GLY A 59 10.28 10.99 -7.89
N VAL A 60 9.38 10.34 -7.16
CA VAL A 60 9.48 10.17 -5.70
C VAL A 60 10.19 8.85 -5.41
N GLU A 61 11.38 8.93 -4.81
CA GLU A 61 12.17 7.74 -4.44
C GLU A 61 11.40 6.88 -3.43
N PRO A 62 11.02 5.62 -3.76
CA PRO A 62 10.16 4.83 -2.90
C PRO A 62 10.87 4.39 -1.61
N ARG A 63 10.29 4.76 -0.47
CA ARG A 63 10.64 4.21 0.85
C ARG A 63 9.36 3.83 1.56
N ILE A 64 9.06 2.55 1.61
CA ILE A 64 7.78 2.04 2.09
C ILE A 64 7.81 1.94 3.62
N ALA A 65 6.73 2.38 4.26
CA ALA A 65 6.46 2.15 5.66
C ALA A 65 5.05 1.57 5.82
N MET A 66 4.96 0.33 6.31
CA MET A 66 3.69 -0.32 6.61
C MET A 66 3.21 0.16 7.99
N LEU A 67 2.07 0.85 8.03
CA LEU A 67 1.57 1.49 9.27
C LEU A 67 0.70 0.54 10.09
N SER A 68 0.86 0.60 11.41
CA SER A 68 0.05 -0.12 12.38
C SER A 68 -0.02 0.69 13.68
N TYR A 69 -0.92 0.32 14.59
CA TYR A 69 -0.96 0.89 15.95
C TYR A 69 0.18 0.41 16.85
N SER A 70 1.00 -0.55 16.38
CA SER A 70 2.17 -1.09 17.06
C SER A 70 3.41 -0.97 16.18
N THR A 71 4.57 -0.72 16.79
CA THR A 71 5.86 -0.63 16.09
C THR A 71 6.70 -1.89 16.34
N GLY A 72 7.18 -2.52 15.27
CA GLY A 72 8.03 -3.72 15.35
C GLY A 72 7.35 -4.87 16.11
N THR A 73 7.92 -5.22 17.26
CA THR A 73 7.44 -6.29 18.15
C THR A 73 6.77 -5.78 19.43
N SER A 74 6.53 -4.46 19.55
CA SER A 74 5.98 -3.85 20.77
C SER A 74 4.54 -4.27 21.11
N GLY A 75 3.81 -4.83 20.15
CA GLY A 75 2.44 -5.30 20.29
C GLY A 75 2.14 -6.52 19.43
N SER A 76 1.01 -7.14 19.72
CA SER A 76 0.47 -8.34 19.07
C SER A 76 -1.03 -8.21 18.86
N GLY A 77 -1.58 -8.96 17.91
CA GLY A 77 -3.00 -8.96 17.59
C GLY A 77 -3.21 -9.06 16.09
N ALA A 78 -4.41 -9.46 15.68
CA ALA A 78 -4.72 -9.80 14.28
C ALA A 78 -4.30 -8.70 13.29
N ASP A 79 -4.58 -7.43 13.58
CA ASP A 79 -4.20 -6.32 12.70
C ASP A 79 -2.69 -6.03 12.69
N VAL A 80 -2.00 -6.22 13.82
CA VAL A 80 -0.53 -6.07 13.88
C VAL A 80 0.14 -7.18 13.10
N ASP A 81 -0.34 -8.41 13.29
CA ASP A 81 0.21 -9.60 12.65
C ASP A 81 -0.05 -9.55 11.13
N LYS A 82 -1.23 -9.07 10.71
CA LYS A 82 -1.57 -8.77 9.30
C LYS A 82 -0.58 -7.81 8.65
N VAL A 83 -0.26 -6.70 9.32
CA VAL A 83 0.69 -5.70 8.80
C VAL A 83 2.13 -6.24 8.82
N ARG A 84 2.50 -7.01 9.85
CA ARG A 84 3.82 -7.65 9.94
C ARG A 84 4.01 -8.65 8.80
N GLU A 85 3.04 -9.51 8.59
CA GLU A 85 3.02 -10.47 7.48
C GLU A 85 3.13 -9.76 6.13
N ALA A 86 2.38 -8.66 5.94
CA ALA A 86 2.48 -7.84 4.73
C ALA A 86 3.90 -7.26 4.55
N THR A 87 4.54 -6.81 5.63
CA THR A 87 5.88 -6.22 5.60
C THR A 87 6.95 -7.22 5.13
N GLU A 88 6.82 -8.51 5.48
CA GLU A 88 7.75 -9.56 5.04
C GLU A 88 7.66 -9.86 3.52
N ARG A 89 6.64 -9.34 2.84
CA ARG A 89 6.34 -9.60 1.42
C ARG A 89 6.72 -8.44 0.50
N VAL A 90 7.24 -7.35 1.04
CA VAL A 90 7.52 -6.09 0.33
C VAL A 90 9.02 -5.85 0.21
#